data_AF-A0A2X1XS67-F1
#
_entry.id   AF-A0A2X1XS67-F1
#
_cell.length_a   1.000
_cell.length_b   1.000
_cell.length_c   1.000
_cell.angle_alpha   90.00
_cell.angle_beta   90.00
_cell.angle_gamma   90.00
#
_symmetry.space_group_name_H-M   'P 1'
#
loop_
_entity.id
_entity.type
_entity.pdbx_description
1 polymer ?
#
loop_
_entity_poly.entity_id
_entity_poly.type
_entity_poly.pdbx_seq_one_letter_code
_entity_poly.pdbx_strand_id
1 'polypeptide(L)'
;METFEFLVDDYSLDDLKFMEIINDPTYMTSIDAVEKALKAWDLLLQNGYKIYGIGGSDSHLYPDEKYENADYPSLLGDPKTYIFAKNLSKNEIKKAMLAGKISVSREKLIELKKVNETEFTLELEESTFHDKKLHIELIVDGDIYKIYENTLYEKLNLDENYHYVRANVRCEDGELYGFTNPYFYNLDKSEKKIKTWKELKDLV
;
A
#
# COMPACT_ATOMS: atom_id res chain seq x y z
N MET A 1 -25.47 1.09 31.07
CA MET A 1 -24.92 1.88 29.95
C MET A 1 -24.32 0.85 29.03
N GLU A 2 -24.97 0.54 27.92
CA GLU A 2 -24.41 -0.38 26.92
C GLU A 2 -23.25 0.34 26.26
N THR A 3 -22.05 -0.20 26.42
CA THR A 3 -20.86 0.24 25.69
C THR A 3 -21.07 -0.06 24.21
N PHE A 4 -20.92 0.95 23.36
CA PHE A 4 -20.82 0.74 21.91
C PHE A 4 -19.49 0.05 21.64
N GLU A 5 -19.52 -1.29 21.57
CA GLU A 5 -18.38 -2.06 21.09
C GLU A 5 -18.47 -2.13 19.57
N PHE A 6 -17.41 -1.67 18.88
CA PHE A 6 -17.30 -1.92 17.46
C PHE A 6 -17.04 -3.42 17.30
N LEU A 7 -18.04 -4.16 16.79
CA LEU A 7 -17.96 -5.59 16.48
C LEU A 7 -17.05 -5.82 15.27
N VAL A 8 -15.78 -5.47 15.43
CA VAL A 8 -14.78 -5.46 14.35
C VAL A 8 -14.66 -6.83 13.73
N ASP A 9 -14.75 -7.89 14.52
CA ASP A 9 -14.66 -9.28 14.07
C ASP A 9 -15.76 -9.65 13.04
N ASP A 10 -16.97 -9.10 13.21
CA ASP A 10 -18.11 -9.34 12.32
C ASP A 10 -18.14 -8.38 11.12
N TYR A 11 -17.18 -7.45 11.04
CA TYR A 11 -17.14 -6.47 9.95
C TYR A 11 -16.96 -7.17 8.60
N SER A 12 -17.87 -6.89 7.68
CA SER A 12 -17.86 -7.45 6.34
C SER A 12 -16.71 -6.90 5.52
N LEU A 13 -15.88 -7.77 4.96
CA LEU A 13 -14.80 -7.36 4.06
C LEU A 13 -15.34 -6.76 2.75
N ASP A 14 -16.61 -6.98 2.40
CA ASP A 14 -17.25 -6.31 1.26
C ASP A 14 -17.44 -4.80 1.47
N ASP A 15 -17.47 -4.34 2.71
CA ASP A 15 -17.60 -2.91 3.04
C ASP A 15 -16.23 -2.22 3.14
N LEU A 16 -15.15 -3.00 3.24
CA LEU A 16 -13.79 -2.49 3.24
C LEU A 16 -13.42 -1.95 1.84
N LYS A 17 -12.86 -0.74 1.81
CA LYS A 17 -12.43 -0.06 0.57
C LYS A 17 -10.99 0.40 0.62
N PHE A 18 -10.55 0.82 1.79
CA PHE A 18 -9.22 1.34 2.03
C PHE A 18 -8.64 0.68 3.25
N MET A 19 -7.35 0.41 3.22
CA MET A 19 -6.59 -0.03 4.38
C MET A 19 -5.34 0.83 4.50
N GLU A 20 -5.09 1.36 5.67
CA GLU A 20 -3.85 2.07 5.92
C GLU A 20 -2.73 1.05 6.07
N ILE A 21 -1.71 1.16 5.21
CA ILE A 21 -0.57 0.23 5.17
C ILE A 21 0.61 0.83 5.92
N ILE A 22 0.81 2.14 5.78
CA ILE A 22 1.83 2.90 6.51
C ILE A 22 1.10 3.94 7.36
N ASN A 23 1.11 3.73 8.67
CA ASN A 23 0.60 4.65 9.69
C ASN A 23 1.79 5.02 10.60
N ASP A 24 2.09 6.32 10.71
CA ASP A 24 3.27 6.88 11.41
C ASP A 24 4.52 5.97 11.31
N PRO A 25 5.32 6.08 10.24
CA PRO A 25 6.44 5.18 10.01
C PRO A 25 7.55 5.34 11.08
N THR A 26 7.52 6.41 11.88
CA THR A 26 8.47 6.63 12.98
C THR A 26 8.03 6.03 14.31
N TYR A 27 6.78 5.56 14.41
CA TYR A 27 6.29 4.95 15.62
C TYR A 27 7.01 3.64 15.91
N MET A 28 7.28 3.35 17.19
CA MET A 28 8.14 2.24 17.61
C MET A 28 7.71 0.84 17.14
N THR A 29 6.43 0.63 16.85
CA THR A 29 5.91 -0.64 16.32
C THR A 29 5.58 -0.58 14.83
N SER A 30 5.90 0.52 14.15
CA SER A 30 5.49 0.77 12.75
C SER A 30 6.01 -0.33 11.82
N ILE A 31 7.27 -0.74 11.96
CA ILE A 31 7.91 -1.74 11.09
C ILE A 31 7.12 -3.06 11.10
N ASP A 32 6.82 -3.60 12.29
CA ASP A 32 6.06 -4.85 12.42
C ASP A 32 4.59 -4.68 11.98
N ALA A 33 3.98 -3.54 12.30
CA ALA A 33 2.61 -3.23 11.90
C ALA A 33 2.46 -3.12 10.37
N VAL A 34 3.42 -2.48 9.70
CA VAL A 34 3.47 -2.32 8.24
C VAL A 34 3.58 -3.69 7.55
N GLU A 35 4.46 -4.58 8.03
CA GLU A 35 4.58 -5.92 7.44
C GLU A 35 3.29 -6.75 7.63
N LYS A 36 2.66 -6.65 8.80
CA LYS A 36 1.35 -7.28 9.04
C LYS A 36 0.26 -6.68 8.14
N ALA A 37 0.25 -5.36 7.95
CA ALA A 37 -0.69 -4.68 7.07
C ALA A 37 -0.46 -5.08 5.60
N LEU A 38 0.79 -5.18 5.13
CA LEU A 38 1.11 -5.67 3.79
C LEU A 38 0.61 -7.11 3.60
N LYS A 39 0.90 -8.01 4.55
CA LYS A 39 0.42 -9.40 4.52
C LYS A 39 -1.10 -9.47 4.48
N ALA A 40 -1.78 -8.73 5.35
CA ALA A 40 -3.24 -8.65 5.37
C ALA A 40 -3.79 -8.12 4.04
N TRP A 41 -3.12 -7.11 3.46
CA TRP A 41 -3.52 -6.52 2.20
C TRP A 41 -3.40 -7.52 1.06
N ASP A 42 -2.26 -8.21 0.97
CA ASP A 42 -2.05 -9.23 -0.05
C ASP A 42 -3.07 -10.37 0.07
N LEU A 43 -3.39 -10.83 1.29
CA LEU A 43 -4.47 -11.82 1.49
C LEU A 43 -5.82 -11.32 0.97
N LEU A 44 -6.16 -10.06 1.23
CA LEU A 44 -7.39 -9.45 0.72
C LEU A 44 -7.40 -9.38 -0.81
N LEU A 45 -6.29 -8.92 -1.41
CA LEU A 45 -6.13 -8.83 -2.86
C LEU A 45 -6.21 -10.21 -3.51
N GLN A 46 -5.53 -11.23 -2.98
CA GLN A 46 -5.58 -12.62 -3.44
C GLN A 46 -7.01 -13.20 -3.38
N ASN A 47 -7.83 -12.76 -2.42
CA ASN A 47 -9.24 -13.13 -2.31
C ASN A 47 -10.18 -12.29 -3.20
N GLY A 48 -9.65 -11.48 -4.12
CA GLY A 48 -10.46 -10.72 -5.08
C GLY A 48 -11.12 -9.47 -4.49
N TYR A 49 -10.70 -9.02 -3.31
CA TYR A 49 -11.19 -7.76 -2.76
C TYR A 49 -10.48 -6.58 -3.43
N LYS A 50 -11.28 -5.64 -3.95
CA LYS A 50 -10.78 -4.35 -4.46
C LYS A 50 -10.55 -3.38 -3.32
N ILE A 51 -9.49 -3.60 -2.56
CA ILE A 51 -9.08 -2.76 -1.43
C ILE A 51 -7.80 -2.03 -1.80
N TYR A 52 -7.79 -0.73 -1.53
CA TYR A 52 -6.66 0.13 -1.88
C TYR A 52 -5.90 0.56 -0.63
N GLY A 53 -4.58 0.43 -0.69
CA GLY A 53 -3.69 0.89 0.35
C GLY A 53 -3.64 2.43 0.39
N ILE A 54 -3.66 2.98 1.60
CA ILE A 54 -3.41 4.40 1.89
C ILE A 54 -2.32 4.51 2.97
N GLY A 55 -1.80 5.72 3.18
CA GLY A 55 -0.90 6.02 4.29
C GLY A 55 -1.23 7.35 4.95
N GLY A 56 -0.91 7.46 6.23
CA GLY A 56 -1.21 8.63 7.03
C GLY A 56 -0.16 8.80 8.11
N SER A 57 0.18 10.06 8.37
CA SER A 57 1.28 10.37 9.27
C SER A 57 0.98 10.09 10.72
N ASP A 58 -0.30 10.20 11.11
CA ASP A 58 -0.79 10.03 12.48
C ASP A 58 0.14 10.63 13.56
N SER A 59 0.76 11.76 13.21
CA SER A 59 1.78 12.40 14.04
C SER A 59 1.11 13.12 15.20
N HIS A 60 1.55 12.77 16.40
CA HIS A 60 1.09 13.35 17.67
C HIS A 60 2.14 14.24 18.34
N LEU A 61 3.29 14.42 17.67
CA LEU A 61 4.45 15.15 18.19
C LEU A 61 4.58 16.53 17.54
N TYR A 62 5.31 17.43 18.21
CA TYR A 62 5.74 18.66 17.55
C TYR A 62 6.71 18.36 16.39
N PRO A 63 6.82 19.25 15.38
CA PRO A 63 7.58 18.95 14.16
C PRO A 63 9.07 18.60 14.36
N ASP A 64 9.67 19.02 15.47
CA ASP A 64 11.05 18.76 15.85
C ASP A 64 11.19 17.64 16.91
N GLU A 65 10.08 17.12 17.40
CA GLU A 65 10.04 16.03 18.37
C GLU A 65 10.06 14.66 17.69
N LYS A 66 10.67 13.70 18.36
CA LYS A 66 10.78 12.32 17.90
C LYS A 66 10.49 11.36 19.03
N TYR A 67 9.99 10.17 18.68
CA TYR A 67 9.85 9.09 19.64
C TYR A 67 11.22 8.65 20.17
N GLU A 68 11.21 8.00 21.33
CA GLU A 68 12.41 7.39 21.89
C GLU A 68 12.98 6.37 20.89
N ASN A 69 14.28 6.47 20.61
CA ASN A 69 15.02 5.64 19.63
C ASN A 69 14.66 5.85 18.15
N ALA A 70 13.79 6.81 17.80
CA ALA A 70 13.61 7.19 16.40
C ALA A 70 14.82 7.99 15.89
N ASP A 71 15.23 7.73 14.64
CA ASP A 71 16.34 8.44 14.01
C ASP A 71 15.94 9.88 13.63
N TYR A 72 14.68 10.10 13.27
CA TYR A 72 14.13 11.37 12.80
C TYR A 72 12.71 11.64 13.35
N PRO A 73 12.20 12.88 13.26
CA PRO A 73 10.91 13.29 13.83
C PRO A 73 9.69 12.60 13.21
N SER A 74 8.60 12.49 13.98
CA SER A 74 7.28 12.11 13.46
C SER A 74 6.65 13.30 12.75
N LEU A 75 6.69 13.32 11.42
CA LEU A 75 6.30 14.49 10.63
C LEU A 75 4.87 14.41 10.11
N LEU A 76 4.15 15.52 10.19
CA LEU A 76 2.89 15.68 9.48
C LEU A 76 3.10 15.48 7.97
N GLY A 77 2.40 14.52 7.40
CA GLY A 77 2.52 14.16 5.99
C GLY A 77 3.64 13.16 5.66
N ASP A 78 4.24 12.46 6.62
CA ASP A 78 5.04 11.24 6.39
C ASP A 78 4.29 10.00 6.92
N PRO A 79 3.77 9.10 6.06
CA PRO A 79 3.87 9.12 4.61
C PRO A 79 2.89 10.09 3.95
N LYS A 80 3.10 10.31 2.65
CA LYS A 80 2.19 11.03 1.76
C LYS A 80 1.30 10.05 1.01
N THR A 81 0.01 10.35 0.97
CA THR A 81 -0.94 9.70 0.04
C THR A 81 -1.16 10.59 -1.17
N TYR A 82 -0.62 10.18 -2.32
CA TYR A 82 -0.80 10.85 -3.61
C TYR A 82 -2.07 10.35 -4.29
N ILE A 83 -2.97 11.27 -4.67
CA ILE A 83 -4.24 10.93 -5.32
C ILE A 83 -4.27 11.55 -6.72
N PHE A 84 -4.38 10.71 -7.75
CA PHE A 84 -4.42 11.17 -9.14
C PHE A 84 -5.86 11.54 -9.54
N ALA A 85 -6.33 12.66 -9.01
CA ALA A 85 -7.63 13.24 -9.30
C ALA A 85 -7.58 14.24 -10.45
N LYS A 86 -8.70 14.43 -11.15
CA LYS A 86 -8.83 15.42 -12.22
C LYS A 86 -8.64 16.86 -11.71
N ASN A 87 -9.06 17.11 -10.48
CA ASN A 87 -8.91 18.39 -9.76
C ASN A 87 -9.07 18.16 -8.25
N LEU A 88 -8.88 19.22 -7.45
CA LEU A 88 -8.93 19.18 -5.99
C LEU A 88 -10.35 19.18 -5.39
N SER A 89 -11.40 18.94 -6.18
CA SER A 89 -12.75 18.84 -5.62
C SER A 89 -12.93 17.53 -4.85
N LYS A 90 -13.73 17.57 -3.78
CA LYS A 90 -14.12 16.39 -2.98
C LYS A 90 -14.59 15.22 -3.86
N ASN A 91 -15.38 15.51 -4.89
CA ASN A 91 -15.97 14.48 -5.75
C ASN A 91 -14.92 13.82 -6.65
N GLU A 92 -14.02 14.58 -7.25
CA GLU A 92 -12.96 14.02 -8.10
C GLU A 92 -11.90 13.29 -7.28
N ILE A 93 -11.57 13.77 -6.07
CA ILE A 93 -10.71 13.06 -5.11
C ILE A 93 -11.35 11.73 -4.74
N LYS A 94 -12.61 11.72 -4.28
CA LYS A 94 -13.33 10.49 -3.93
C LYS A 94 -13.39 9.50 -5.10
N LYS A 95 -13.67 10.01 -6.31
CA LYS A 95 -13.72 9.18 -7.53
C LYS A 95 -12.37 8.55 -7.85
N ALA A 96 -11.28 9.31 -7.74
CA ALA A 96 -9.92 8.80 -7.96
C ALA A 96 -9.56 7.74 -6.92
N MET A 97 -9.87 7.99 -5.64
CA MET A 97 -9.63 7.04 -4.56
C MET A 97 -10.38 5.72 -4.77
N LEU A 98 -11.68 5.77 -5.05
CA LEU A 98 -12.50 4.58 -5.31
C LEU A 98 -12.09 3.84 -6.60
N ALA A 99 -11.37 4.51 -7.49
CA ALA A 99 -10.77 3.91 -8.69
C ALA A 99 -9.36 3.37 -8.44
N GLY A 100 -8.84 3.42 -7.21
CA GLY A 100 -7.50 2.95 -6.87
C GLY A 100 -6.37 3.82 -7.39
N LYS A 101 -6.67 5.05 -7.83
CA LYS A 101 -5.68 6.00 -8.35
C LYS A 101 -4.94 6.69 -7.21
N ILE A 102 -4.21 5.87 -6.46
CA ILE A 102 -3.53 6.24 -5.23
C ILE A 102 -2.12 5.64 -5.25
N SER A 103 -1.14 6.43 -4.83
CA SER A 103 0.20 5.97 -4.50
C SER A 103 0.58 6.48 -3.11
N VAL A 104 1.39 5.73 -2.38
CA VAL A 104 1.84 6.11 -1.04
C VAL A 104 3.35 6.00 -1.01
N SER A 105 3.99 7.05 -0.51
CA SER A 105 5.42 7.04 -0.25
C SER A 105 5.78 8.09 0.78
N ARG A 106 6.96 7.94 1.36
CA ARG A 106 7.40 8.78 2.46
C ARG A 106 7.86 10.17 2.02
N GLU A 107 8.41 10.29 0.80
CA GLU A 107 8.91 11.57 0.32
C GLU A 107 8.51 11.96 -1.11
N LYS A 108 8.88 11.18 -2.12
CA LYS A 108 8.67 11.45 -3.55
C LYS A 108 7.62 10.55 -4.14
N LEU A 109 6.90 11.04 -5.14
CA LEU A 109 5.90 10.25 -5.83
C LEU A 109 6.54 8.99 -6.42
N ILE A 110 5.88 7.85 -6.23
CA ILE A 110 6.17 6.62 -6.97
C ILE A 110 4.94 6.27 -7.80
N GLU A 111 5.13 5.90 -9.06
CA GLU A 111 4.02 5.60 -9.96
C GLU A 111 4.36 4.41 -10.85
N LEU A 112 3.73 3.27 -10.57
CA LEU A 112 3.74 2.13 -11.47
C LEU A 112 2.80 2.43 -12.62
N LYS A 113 3.33 2.58 -13.82
CA LYS A 113 2.57 2.91 -15.04
C LYS A 113 2.43 1.66 -15.90
N LYS A 114 1.24 1.47 -16.46
CA LYS A 114 1.03 0.55 -17.59
C LYS A 114 1.50 1.21 -18.89
N VAL A 115 2.46 0.56 -19.56
CA VAL A 115 2.86 0.90 -20.95
C VAL A 115 1.91 0.25 -21.95
N ASN A 116 1.48 -0.98 -21.67
CA ASN A 116 0.39 -1.67 -22.36
C ASN A 116 -0.37 -2.58 -21.37
N GLU A 117 -1.16 -3.53 -21.86
CA GLU A 117 -1.98 -4.38 -20.99
C GLU A 117 -1.18 -5.16 -19.95
N THR A 118 0.01 -5.66 -20.26
CA THR A 118 0.82 -6.50 -19.33
C THR A 118 2.25 -6.00 -19.15
N GLU A 119 2.55 -4.78 -19.60
CA GLU A 119 3.86 -4.17 -19.53
C GLU A 119 3.84 -2.95 -18.62
N PHE A 120 4.81 -2.91 -17.71
CA PHE A 120 4.87 -1.95 -16.62
C PHE A 120 6.19 -1.20 -16.61
N THR A 121 6.13 0.04 -16.14
CA THR A 121 7.31 0.84 -15.85
C THR A 121 7.14 1.65 -14.57
N LEU A 122 8.24 1.83 -13.85
CA LEU A 122 8.34 2.74 -12.72
C LEU A 122 9.77 3.29 -12.70
N GLU A 123 9.91 4.59 -12.50
CA GLU A 123 11.21 5.25 -12.32
C GLU A 123 11.17 5.99 -11.00
N LEU A 124 12.17 5.75 -10.14
CA LEU A 124 12.31 6.49 -8.89
C LEU A 124 12.91 7.87 -9.17
N GLU A 125 12.30 8.92 -8.61
CA GLU A 125 12.88 10.28 -8.66
C GLU A 125 14.18 10.38 -7.84
N GLU A 126 14.31 9.56 -6.79
CA GLU A 126 15.48 9.50 -5.92
C GLU A 126 15.88 8.04 -5.70
N SER A 127 17.19 7.79 -5.61
CA SER A 127 17.76 6.45 -5.40
C SER A 127 18.05 6.13 -3.95
N THR A 128 17.81 7.08 -3.03
CA THR A 128 18.12 6.95 -1.61
C THR A 128 17.09 7.67 -0.74
N PHE A 129 16.88 7.17 0.47
CA PHE A 129 16.10 7.82 1.52
C PHE A 129 16.85 7.68 2.86
N HIS A 130 17.12 8.80 3.55
CA HIS A 130 17.97 8.83 4.75
C HIS A 130 19.30 8.05 4.58
N ASP A 131 20.02 8.32 3.49
CA ASP A 131 21.27 7.66 3.10
C ASP A 131 21.18 6.14 2.82
N LYS A 132 19.98 5.55 2.89
CA LYS A 132 19.72 4.15 2.53
C LYS A 132 19.34 4.06 1.07
N LYS A 133 19.90 3.11 0.32
CA LYS A 133 19.51 2.89 -1.08
C LYS A 133 18.07 2.40 -1.18
N LEU A 134 17.36 2.84 -2.21
CA LEU A 134 16.04 2.36 -2.56
C LEU A 134 16.11 1.28 -3.63
N HIS A 135 15.18 0.33 -3.56
CA HIS A 135 14.90 -0.63 -4.62
C HIS A 135 13.39 -0.82 -4.81
N ILE A 136 13.00 -1.17 -6.02
CA ILE A 136 11.63 -1.45 -6.42
C ILE A 136 11.40 -2.96 -6.39
N GLU A 137 10.35 -3.41 -5.71
CA GLU A 137 9.88 -4.79 -5.75
C GLU A 137 8.60 -4.85 -6.58
N LEU A 138 8.64 -5.52 -7.73
CA LEU A 138 7.43 -5.83 -8.50
C LEU A 138 6.73 -7.00 -7.83
N ILE A 139 5.50 -6.77 -7.37
CA ILE A 139 4.69 -7.76 -6.68
C ILE A 139 3.64 -8.29 -7.66
N VAL A 140 3.56 -9.62 -7.77
CA VAL A 140 2.52 -10.34 -8.52
C VAL A 140 1.90 -11.36 -7.57
N ASP A 141 0.60 -11.24 -7.35
CA ASP A 141 -0.19 -12.14 -6.50
C ASP A 141 0.37 -12.34 -5.07
N GLY A 142 1.01 -11.30 -4.53
CA GLY A 142 1.56 -11.27 -3.17
C GLY A 142 3.02 -11.68 -3.08
N ASP A 143 3.59 -12.24 -4.15
CA ASP A 143 4.99 -12.62 -4.21
C ASP A 143 5.84 -11.55 -4.91
N ILE A 144 7.09 -11.41 -4.46
CA ILE A 144 8.08 -10.60 -5.17
C ILE A 144 8.44 -11.33 -6.47
N TYR A 145 7.92 -10.84 -7.59
CA TYR A 145 8.24 -11.35 -8.92
C TYR A 145 9.69 -11.00 -9.30
N LYS A 146 10.10 -9.75 -9.06
CA LYS A 146 11.45 -9.26 -9.38
C LYS A 146 11.79 -7.96 -8.66
N ILE A 147 13.09 -7.74 -8.41
CA ILE A 147 13.64 -6.53 -7.79
C ILE A 147 14.42 -5.71 -8.83
N TYR A 148 14.29 -4.39 -8.76
CA TYR A 148 15.00 -3.41 -9.60
C TYR A 148 15.60 -2.34 -8.69
N GLU A 149 16.73 -1.74 -9.08
CA GLU A 149 17.32 -0.66 -8.28
C GLU A 149 16.56 0.67 -8.48
N ASN A 150 16.69 1.31 -9.64
CA ASN A 150 16.13 2.66 -9.88
C ASN A 150 14.98 2.70 -10.88
N THR A 151 15.02 1.78 -11.85
CA THR A 151 14.08 1.77 -12.97
C THR A 151 13.57 0.37 -13.19
N LEU A 152 12.25 0.23 -13.14
CA LEU A 152 11.51 -0.96 -13.50
C LEU A 152 11.02 -0.78 -14.94
N TYR A 153 11.28 -1.81 -15.74
CA TYR A 153 10.59 -2.07 -16.99
C TYR A 153 10.40 -3.58 -17.10
N GLU A 154 9.16 -4.05 -17.13
CA GLU A 154 8.88 -5.48 -17.14
C GLU A 154 7.60 -5.79 -17.91
N LYS A 155 7.67 -6.84 -18.74
CA LYS A 155 6.51 -7.41 -19.42
C LYS A 155 6.15 -8.73 -18.77
N LEU A 156 4.98 -8.78 -18.17
CA LEU A 156 4.47 -9.97 -17.49
C LEU A 156 3.75 -10.90 -18.47
N ASN A 157 3.87 -12.20 -18.22
CA ASN A 157 3.08 -13.24 -18.89
C ASN A 157 2.01 -13.73 -17.91
N LEU A 158 0.90 -13.00 -17.84
CA LEU A 158 -0.25 -13.35 -17.00
C LEU A 158 -1.15 -14.32 -17.76
N ASP A 159 -1.61 -15.36 -17.08
CA ASP A 159 -2.51 -16.34 -17.69
C ASP A 159 -3.98 -15.87 -17.59
N GLU A 160 -4.91 -16.78 -17.88
CA GLU A 160 -6.32 -16.47 -17.87
C GLU A 160 -6.92 -16.41 -16.45
N ASN A 161 -6.19 -16.75 -15.39
CA ASN A 161 -6.65 -16.69 -14.02
C ASN A 161 -6.67 -15.25 -13.48
N TYR A 162 -7.24 -15.08 -12.30
CA TYR A 162 -7.20 -13.83 -11.58
C TYR A 162 -5.75 -13.51 -11.16
N HIS A 163 -5.31 -12.30 -11.45
CA HIS A 163 -4.02 -11.77 -10.99
C HIS A 163 -4.16 -10.33 -10.51
N TYR A 164 -3.23 -9.90 -9.65
CA TYR A 164 -2.96 -8.49 -9.42
C TYR A 164 -1.47 -8.17 -9.45
N VAL A 165 -1.17 -6.93 -9.83
CA VAL A 165 0.20 -6.43 -9.96
C VAL A 165 0.32 -5.10 -9.24
N ARG A 166 1.30 -4.97 -8.33
CA ARG A 166 1.61 -3.72 -7.62
C ARG A 166 3.13 -3.58 -7.45
N ALA A 167 3.61 -2.44 -6.99
CA ALA A 167 5.01 -2.26 -6.65
C ALA A 167 5.16 -1.84 -5.18
N ASN A 168 6.16 -2.39 -4.49
CA ASN A 168 6.74 -1.77 -3.30
C ASN A 168 8.00 -1.02 -3.70
N VAL A 169 8.35 -0.03 -2.89
CA VAL A 169 9.68 0.55 -2.87
C VAL A 169 10.18 0.43 -1.44
N ARG A 170 11.35 -0.18 -1.27
CA ARG A 170 11.96 -0.42 0.04
C ARG A 170 13.36 0.18 0.10
N CYS A 171 13.79 0.47 1.32
CA CYS A 171 15.18 0.74 1.62
C CYS A 171 15.97 -0.58 1.65
N GLU A 172 17.30 -0.50 1.48
CA GLU A 172 18.20 -1.66 1.46
C GLU A 172 18.22 -2.47 2.77
N ASP A 173 17.77 -1.89 3.88
CA ASP A 173 17.58 -2.56 5.17
C ASP A 173 16.20 -3.21 5.34
N GLY A 174 15.35 -3.12 4.31
CA GLY A 174 14.01 -3.72 4.27
C GLY A 174 12.88 -2.77 4.67
N GLU A 175 13.16 -1.56 5.17
CA GLU A 175 12.11 -0.60 5.57
C GLU A 175 11.26 -0.19 4.36
N LEU A 176 9.93 -0.20 4.51
CA LEU A 176 9.02 0.20 3.43
C LEU A 176 9.06 1.72 3.22
N TYR A 177 9.53 2.15 2.05
CA TYR A 177 9.52 3.55 1.63
C TYR A 177 8.18 3.96 1.00
N GLY A 178 7.50 3.03 0.35
CA GLY A 178 6.21 3.29 -0.29
C GLY A 178 5.69 2.10 -1.08
N PHE A 179 4.47 2.23 -1.58
CA PHE A 179 3.83 1.26 -2.47
C PHE A 179 2.87 1.92 -3.46
N THR A 180 2.59 1.21 -4.55
CA THR A 180 1.53 1.57 -5.51
C THR A 180 0.31 0.69 -5.29
N ASN A 181 -0.87 1.20 -5.66
CA ASN A 181 -2.08 0.37 -5.67
C ASN A 181 -2.10 -0.63 -6.85
N PRO A 182 -2.84 -1.75 -6.72
CA PRO A 182 -2.80 -2.84 -7.67
C PRO A 182 -3.54 -2.54 -8.98
N TYR A 183 -2.98 -3.09 -10.06
CA TYR A 183 -3.69 -3.36 -11.30
C TYR A 183 -4.28 -4.77 -11.23
N PHE A 184 -5.59 -4.91 -11.47
CA PHE A 184 -6.30 -6.18 -11.42
C PHE A 184 -6.51 -6.76 -12.82
N TYR A 185 -6.44 -8.09 -12.93
CA TYR A 185 -6.65 -8.85 -14.16
C TYR A 185 -7.62 -10.00 -13.91
N ASN A 186 -8.60 -10.21 -14.79
CA ASN A 186 -9.58 -11.29 -14.67
C ASN A 186 -10.25 -11.38 -13.28
N LEU A 187 -10.57 -10.22 -12.68
CA LEU A 187 -11.14 -10.14 -11.33
C LEU A 187 -12.44 -10.92 -11.17
N ASP A 188 -13.21 -11.07 -12.25
CA ASP A 188 -14.41 -11.89 -12.33
C ASP A 188 -14.15 -13.38 -12.07
N LYS A 189 -12.90 -13.84 -12.19
CA LYS A 189 -12.46 -15.21 -11.89
C LYS A 189 -11.91 -15.38 -10.48
N SER A 190 -11.88 -14.32 -9.67
CA SER A 190 -11.48 -14.39 -8.27
C SER A 190 -12.54 -15.06 -7.39
N GLU A 191 -12.11 -15.61 -6.25
CA GLU A 191 -13.00 -16.23 -5.26
C GLU A 191 -12.71 -15.68 -3.86
N LYS A 192 -13.75 -15.16 -3.19
CA LYS A 192 -13.67 -14.64 -1.82
C LYS A 192 -13.85 -15.79 -0.82
N LYS A 193 -12.73 -16.33 -0.33
CA LYS A 193 -12.72 -17.46 0.63
C LYS A 193 -12.88 -17.00 2.07
N ILE A 194 -12.40 -15.80 2.38
CA ILE A 194 -12.68 -15.07 3.63
C ILE A 194 -13.73 -14.00 3.38
N LYS A 195 -14.53 -13.67 4.40
CA LYS A 195 -15.69 -12.76 4.32
C LYS A 195 -15.71 -11.74 5.45
N THR A 196 -15.16 -12.06 6.62
CA THR A 196 -15.15 -11.17 7.79
C THR A 196 -13.75 -10.77 8.21
N TRP A 197 -13.65 -9.67 8.95
CA TRP A 197 -12.39 -9.22 9.52
C TRP A 197 -11.76 -10.25 10.45
N LYS A 198 -12.56 -11.01 11.22
CA LYS A 198 -12.06 -12.08 12.06
C LYS A 198 -11.30 -13.14 11.26
N GLU A 199 -11.87 -13.58 10.14
CA GLU A 199 -11.22 -14.58 9.28
C GLU A 199 -9.91 -14.06 8.68
N LEU A 200 -9.83 -12.76 8.36
CA LEU A 200 -8.57 -12.13 7.95
C LEU A 200 -7.54 -12.14 9.10
N LYS A 201 -7.96 -11.71 10.29
CA LYS A 201 -7.11 -11.61 11.48
C LYS A 201 -6.52 -12.96 11.89
N ASP A 202 -7.27 -14.04 11.75
CA ASP A 202 -6.79 -15.40 12.07
C ASP A 202 -5.68 -15.90 11.11
N LEU A 203 -5.43 -15.21 9.99
CA LEU A 203 -4.42 -15.56 8.98
C LEU A 203 -3.13 -14.72 9.03
N VAL A 204 -3.15 -13.58 9.74
CA VAL A 204 -2.05 -12.59 9.76
C VAL A 204 -1.16 -12.80 10.97
#